data_AF-A0A1M3EB89-F1
#
_entry.id   AF-A0A1M3EB89-F1
#
_cell.length_a   1.000
_cell.length_b   1.000
_cell.length_c   1.000
_cell.angle_alpha   90.00
_cell.angle_beta   90.00
_cell.angle_gamma   90.00
#
_symmetry.space_group_name_H-M   'P 1'
#
loop_
_entity.id
_entity.type
_entity.pdbx_description
1 polymer ?
#
loop_
_entity_poly.entity_id
_entity_poly.type
_entity_poly.pdbx_seq_one_letter_code
_entity_poly.pdbx_strand_id
1 'polypeptide(L)'
;MEMVANDRIKQEFIKGKSLLDEGRHEESIKIFDELIEISISEMDSYEDNLTLHTSLNNRGIAKCKLGETINDKTLYMSGVNDLKKAVVLFGLSDNSLKPQAAHNLRKAESVIKVWGASSVEADAQAMFKPM
;
A
#
# COMPACT_ATOMS: atom_id res chain seq x y z
N MET A 1 25.43 -19.23 4.82
CA MET A 1 24.04 -19.45 5.30
C MET A 1 23.08 -18.36 4.81
N GLU A 2 23.59 -17.31 4.17
CA GLU A 2 22.88 -16.12 3.62
C GLU A 2 21.98 -16.43 2.39
N MET A 3 22.35 -17.44 1.60
CA MET A 3 21.63 -17.80 0.36
C MET A 3 20.19 -18.31 0.60
N VAL A 4 19.90 -18.89 1.77
CA VAL A 4 18.57 -19.44 2.10
C VAL A 4 17.57 -18.34 2.49
N ALA A 5 18.05 -17.24 3.09
CA ALA A 5 17.20 -16.11 3.49
C ALA A 5 16.64 -15.38 2.25
N ASN A 6 17.48 -15.16 1.24
CA ASN A 6 17.08 -14.49 0.00
C ASN A 6 16.03 -15.26 -0.81
N ASP A 7 16.13 -16.59 -0.86
CA ASP A 7 15.14 -17.42 -1.57
C ASP A 7 13.79 -17.40 -0.84
N ARG A 8 13.79 -17.42 0.48
CA ARG A 8 12.55 -17.30 1.28
C ARG A 8 11.88 -15.94 1.07
N ILE A 9 12.63 -14.84 1.10
CA ILE A 9 12.12 -13.48 0.86
C ILE A 9 11.44 -13.41 -0.52
N LYS A 10 12.09 -13.95 -1.56
CA LYS A 10 11.51 -13.99 -2.91
C LYS A 10 10.22 -14.80 -2.98
N GLN A 11 10.16 -15.97 -2.33
CA GLN A 11 8.96 -16.81 -2.33
C GLN A 11 7.79 -16.14 -1.60
N GLU A 12 8.02 -15.58 -0.41
CA GLU A 12 6.99 -14.85 0.32
C GLU A 12 6.54 -13.61 -0.48
N PHE A 13 7.44 -12.89 -1.15
CA PHE A 13 7.08 -11.79 -2.01
C PHE A 13 6.13 -12.21 -3.15
N ILE A 14 6.45 -13.30 -3.84
CA ILE A 14 5.60 -13.85 -4.92
C ILE A 14 4.22 -14.24 -4.38
N LYS A 15 4.20 -14.92 -3.23
CA LYS A 15 2.97 -15.34 -2.55
C LYS A 15 2.11 -14.13 -2.14
N GLY A 16 2.70 -13.11 -1.52
CA GLY A 16 2.01 -11.89 -1.13
C GLY A 16 1.36 -11.18 -2.32
N LYS A 17 2.04 -11.19 -3.47
CA LYS A 17 1.50 -10.67 -4.73
C LYS A 17 0.35 -11.53 -5.28
N SER A 18 0.49 -12.86 -5.29
CA SER A 18 -0.60 -13.76 -5.70
C SER A 18 -1.86 -13.54 -4.87
N LEU A 19 -1.72 -13.45 -3.54
CA LEU A 19 -2.82 -13.17 -2.62
C LEU A 19 -3.46 -11.80 -2.90
N LEU A 20 -2.67 -10.79 -3.25
CA LEU A 20 -3.19 -9.48 -3.64
C LEU A 20 -4.04 -9.55 -4.92
N ASP A 21 -3.54 -10.27 -5.92
CA ASP A 21 -4.19 -10.44 -7.22
C ASP A 21 -5.48 -11.28 -7.10
N GLU A 22 -5.51 -12.25 -6.18
CA GLU A 22 -6.69 -13.07 -5.82
C GLU A 22 -7.73 -12.33 -4.97
N GLY A 23 -7.46 -11.11 -4.51
CA GLY A 23 -8.38 -10.36 -3.63
C GLY A 23 -8.28 -10.70 -2.14
N ARG A 24 -7.34 -11.58 -1.76
CA ARG A 24 -7.08 -11.99 -0.36
C ARG A 24 -6.24 -10.94 0.36
N HIS A 25 -6.82 -9.75 0.51
CA HIS A 25 -6.09 -8.55 0.93
C HIS A 25 -5.53 -8.64 2.34
N GLU A 26 -6.25 -9.23 3.30
CA GLU A 26 -5.78 -9.37 4.68
C GLU A 26 -4.51 -10.23 4.77
N GLU A 27 -4.47 -11.34 4.04
CA GLU A 27 -3.33 -12.26 4.04
C GLU A 27 -2.14 -11.65 3.29
N SER A 28 -2.42 -10.98 2.17
CA SER A 28 -1.42 -10.21 1.44
C SER A 28 -0.76 -9.14 2.32
N ILE A 29 -1.55 -8.41 3.13
CA ILE A 29 -1.04 -7.40 4.06
C ILE A 29 -0.07 -8.03 5.07
N LYS A 30 -0.44 -9.17 5.68
CA LYS A 30 0.42 -9.86 6.67
C LYS A 30 1.77 -10.25 6.06
N ILE A 31 1.77 -10.80 4.86
CA ILE A 31 3.01 -11.16 4.15
C ILE A 31 3.88 -9.92 3.94
N PHE A 32 3.31 -8.81 3.47
CA PHE A 32 4.08 -7.60 3.25
C PHE A 32 4.50 -6.90 4.54
N ASP A 33 3.77 -7.03 5.65
CA ASP A 33 4.20 -6.57 6.97
C ASP A 33 5.50 -7.26 7.38
N GLU A 34 5.55 -8.59 7.29
CA GLU A 34 6.75 -9.39 7.60
C GLU A 34 7.93 -9.01 6.69
N LEU A 35 7.69 -8.89 5.38
CA LEU A 35 8.75 -8.51 4.43
C LEU A 35 9.31 -7.12 4.68
N ILE A 36 8.47 -6.17 5.10
CA ILE A 36 8.89 -4.82 5.45
C ILE A 36 9.74 -4.83 6.72
N GLU A 37 9.34 -5.59 7.74
CA GLU A 37 10.12 -5.72 8.98
C GLU A 37 11.51 -6.31 8.72
N ILE A 38 11.58 -7.39 7.94
CA ILE A 38 12.85 -8.01 7.53
C ILE A 38 13.70 -6.98 6.77
N SER A 39 13.14 -6.35 5.73
CA SER A 39 13.87 -5.41 4.89
C SER A 39 14.39 -4.18 5.65
N ILE A 40 13.69 -3.73 6.70
CA ILE A 40 14.16 -2.63 7.56
C ILE A 40 15.28 -3.11 8.48
N SER A 41 15.16 -4.31 9.05
CA SER A 41 16.14 -4.86 9.99
C SER A 41 17.45 -5.28 9.33
N GLU A 42 17.38 -5.68 8.06
CA GLU A 42 18.51 -6.18 7.26
C GLU A 42 19.00 -5.15 6.23
N MET A 43 18.55 -3.89 6.31
CA MET A 43 18.86 -2.84 5.32
C MET A 43 20.36 -2.52 5.27
N ASP A 44 21.10 -3.28 4.47
CA ASP A 44 22.53 -3.09 4.24
C ASP A 44 22.87 -3.04 2.74
N SER A 45 21.89 -3.33 1.86
CA SER A 45 22.08 -3.37 0.41
C SER A 45 21.05 -2.58 -0.41
N TYR A 46 21.39 -2.35 -1.67
CA TYR A 46 20.50 -1.75 -2.67
C TYR A 46 19.28 -2.65 -2.99
N GLU A 47 19.44 -3.98 -2.95
CA GLU A 47 18.35 -4.93 -3.23
C GLU A 47 17.28 -4.91 -2.12
N ASP A 48 17.68 -4.65 -0.86
CA ASP A 48 16.75 -4.52 0.27
C ASP A 48 15.83 -3.31 0.11
N ASN A 49 16.36 -2.23 -0.51
CA ASN A 49 15.56 -1.05 -0.84
C ASN A 49 14.48 -1.34 -1.89
N LEU A 50 14.76 -2.23 -2.86
CA LEU A 50 13.79 -2.64 -3.87
C LEU A 50 12.67 -3.49 -3.26
N THR A 51 13.02 -4.46 -2.41
CA THR A 51 12.05 -5.30 -1.71
C THR A 51 11.17 -4.48 -0.77
N LEU A 52 11.77 -3.58 0.02
CA LEU A 52 11.05 -2.69 0.93
C LEU A 52 10.05 -1.82 0.17
N HIS A 53 10.50 -1.15 -0.90
CA HIS A 53 9.63 -0.31 -1.72
C HIS A 53 8.44 -1.08 -2.28
N THR A 54 8.72 -2.23 -2.90
CA THR A 54 7.69 -2.96 -3.62
C THR A 54 6.70 -3.57 -2.64
N SER A 55 7.16 -3.98 -1.46
CA SER A 55 6.32 -4.43 -0.36
C SER A 55 5.44 -3.30 0.19
N LEU A 56 5.99 -2.10 0.41
CA LEU A 56 5.20 -0.91 0.80
C LEU A 56 4.14 -0.56 -0.25
N ASN A 57 4.50 -0.57 -1.53
CA ASN A 57 3.55 -0.30 -2.60
C ASN A 57 2.42 -1.33 -2.61
N ASN A 58 2.73 -2.62 -2.56
CA ASN A 58 1.73 -3.68 -2.63
C ASN A 58 0.86 -3.74 -1.37
N ARG A 59 1.43 -3.56 -0.18
CA ARG A 59 0.68 -3.42 1.07
C ARG A 59 -0.24 -2.20 1.01
N GLY A 60 0.24 -1.09 0.48
CA GLY A 60 -0.55 0.12 0.27
C GLY A 60 -1.79 -0.14 -0.60
N ILE A 61 -1.62 -0.83 -1.74
CA ILE A 61 -2.73 -1.24 -2.61
C ILE A 61 -3.70 -2.16 -1.85
N ALA A 62 -3.19 -3.17 -1.15
CA ALA A 62 -3.99 -4.14 -0.42
C ALA A 62 -4.86 -3.46 0.65
N LYS A 63 -4.28 -2.55 1.44
CA LYS A 63 -4.99 -1.74 2.44
C LYS A 63 -6.02 -0.80 1.80
N CYS A 64 -5.70 -0.16 0.68
CA CYS A 64 -6.67 0.68 -0.03
C CYS A 64 -7.86 -0.15 -0.51
N LYS A 65 -7.62 -1.27 -1.20
CA LYS A 65 -8.70 -2.14 -1.70
C LYS A 65 -9.56 -2.71 -0.57
N LEU A 66 -8.93 -3.18 0.50
CA LEU A 66 -9.64 -3.72 1.66
C LEU A 66 -10.44 -2.61 2.36
N GLY A 67 -9.82 -1.48 2.65
CA GLY A 67 -10.46 -0.32 3.27
C GLY A 67 -11.64 0.21 2.45
N GLU A 68 -11.54 0.20 1.13
CA GLU A 68 -12.66 0.54 0.25
C GLU A 68 -13.78 -0.50 0.32
N THR A 69 -13.44 -1.80 0.29
CA THR A 69 -14.40 -2.92 0.34
C THR A 69 -15.20 -2.94 1.64
N ILE A 70 -14.56 -2.67 2.77
CA ILE A 70 -15.19 -2.69 4.10
C ILE A 70 -15.58 -1.29 4.60
N ASN A 71 -15.41 -0.25 3.77
CA ASN A 71 -15.64 1.14 4.10
C ASN A 71 -14.87 1.63 5.36
N ASP A 72 -13.67 1.08 5.58
CA ASP A 72 -12.74 1.53 6.62
C ASP A 72 -11.78 2.58 6.06
N LYS A 73 -12.15 3.84 6.27
CA LYS A 73 -11.34 5.01 5.87
C LYS A 73 -9.97 5.03 6.56
N THR A 74 -9.87 4.55 7.80
CA THR A 74 -8.61 4.56 8.55
C THR A 74 -7.62 3.59 7.91
N LEU A 75 -8.07 2.38 7.59
CA LEU A 75 -7.28 1.39 6.88
C LEU A 75 -6.87 1.89 5.50
N TYR A 76 -7.80 2.51 4.76
CA TYR A 76 -7.51 3.10 3.47
C TYR A 76 -6.42 4.18 3.55
N MET A 77 -6.53 5.10 4.52
CA MET A 77 -5.53 6.15 4.73
C MET A 77 -4.16 5.59 5.15
N SER A 78 -4.14 4.49 5.92
CA SER A 78 -2.92 3.74 6.22
C SER A 78 -2.28 3.19 4.94
N GLY A 79 -3.08 2.67 4.00
CA GLY A 79 -2.62 2.25 2.68
C GLY A 79 -2.03 3.38 1.84
N VAL A 80 -2.66 4.55 1.83
CA VAL A 80 -2.16 5.76 1.15
C VAL A 80 -0.81 6.19 1.73
N ASN A 81 -0.63 6.10 3.05
CA ASN A 81 0.64 6.40 3.69
C ASN A 81 1.76 5.44 3.26
N ASP A 82 1.46 4.15 3.09
CA ASP A 82 2.42 3.18 2.56
C ASP A 82 2.82 3.51 1.12
N LEU A 83 1.87 3.91 0.27
CA LEU A 83 2.16 4.36 -1.10
C LEU A 83 3.05 5.62 -1.12
N LYS A 84 2.82 6.57 -0.20
CA LYS A 84 3.69 7.76 -0.05
C LYS A 84 5.10 7.38 0.34
N LYS A 85 5.26 6.48 1.32
CA LYS A 85 6.58 5.96 1.73
C LYS A 85 7.29 5.29 0.56
N ALA A 86 6.59 4.46 -0.21
CA ALA A 86 7.15 3.84 -1.41
C ALA A 86 7.67 4.91 -2.40
N VAL A 87 6.86 5.92 -2.73
CA VAL A 87 7.30 7.02 -3.62
C VAL A 87 8.54 7.75 -3.10
N VAL A 88 8.61 8.02 -1.79
CA VAL A 88 9.74 8.73 -1.16
C VAL A 88 11.02 7.89 -1.14
N LEU A 89 10.93 6.61 -0.80
CA LEU A 89 12.06 5.67 -0.79
C LEU A 89 12.78 5.62 -2.15
N PHE A 90 12.05 5.86 -3.24
CA PHE A 90 12.59 5.86 -4.60
C PHE A 90 13.31 7.14 -5.04
N GLY A 91 13.56 8.08 -4.14
CA GLY A 91 14.49 9.19 -4.37
C GLY A 91 15.94 8.76 -4.66
N LEU A 92 16.28 7.47 -4.51
CA LEU A 92 17.66 6.99 -4.46
C LEU A 92 18.08 5.89 -5.46
N SER A 93 17.20 5.27 -6.27
CA SER A 93 17.62 4.00 -6.94
C SER A 93 17.20 3.71 -8.40
N ASP A 94 15.94 3.80 -8.84
CA ASP A 94 15.61 3.44 -10.25
C ASP A 94 14.36 4.16 -10.79
N ASN A 95 14.47 4.80 -11.96
CA ASN A 95 13.38 5.56 -12.57
C ASN A 95 12.27 4.69 -13.19
N SER A 96 12.47 3.38 -13.35
CA SER A 96 11.49 2.46 -13.96
C SER A 96 10.31 2.09 -13.04
N LEU A 97 10.50 2.17 -11.71
CA LEU A 97 9.49 1.77 -10.71
C LEU A 97 8.74 2.96 -10.09
N LYS A 98 9.30 4.18 -10.17
CA LYS A 98 8.61 5.45 -9.86
C LYS A 98 7.23 5.59 -10.51
N PRO A 99 6.99 5.19 -11.77
CA PRO A 99 5.69 5.38 -12.41
C PRO A 99 4.58 4.62 -11.69
N GLN A 100 4.84 3.41 -11.18
CA GLN A 100 3.79 2.55 -10.65
C GLN A 100 3.31 2.99 -9.26
N ALA A 101 4.23 3.21 -8.31
CA ALA A 101 3.85 3.67 -6.97
C ALA A 101 3.20 5.06 -7.01
N ALA A 102 3.71 5.97 -7.84
CA ALA A 102 3.12 7.29 -8.03
C ALA A 102 1.75 7.22 -8.75
N HIS A 103 1.56 6.29 -9.69
CA HIS A 103 0.26 6.03 -10.29
C HIS A 103 -0.74 5.53 -9.24
N ASN A 104 -0.35 4.53 -8.44
CA ASN A 104 -1.20 3.98 -7.39
C ASN A 104 -1.56 5.03 -6.34
N LEU A 105 -0.59 5.87 -5.92
CA LEU A 105 -0.82 6.97 -5.00
C LEU A 105 -1.86 7.96 -5.56
N ARG A 106 -1.69 8.42 -6.81
CA ARG A 106 -2.64 9.35 -7.44
C ARG A 106 -4.04 8.76 -7.54
N LYS A 107 -4.15 7.47 -7.90
CA LYS A 107 -5.43 6.77 -7.89
C LYS A 107 -6.03 6.76 -6.48
N ALA A 108 -5.22 6.45 -5.46
CA ALA A 108 -5.71 6.40 -4.10
C ALA A 108 -6.18 7.77 -3.56
N GLU A 109 -5.45 8.84 -3.88
CA GLU A 109 -5.80 10.22 -3.52
C GLU A 109 -7.09 10.70 -4.21
N SER A 110 -7.37 10.23 -5.42
CA SER A 110 -8.63 10.56 -6.11
C SER A 110 -9.87 10.04 -5.36
N VAL A 111 -9.78 8.86 -4.73
CA VAL A 111 -10.86 8.28 -3.93
C VAL A 111 -11.08 9.08 -2.64
N ILE A 112 -10.00 9.52 -1.98
CA ILE A 112 -10.10 10.39 -0.79
C ILE A 112 -10.89 11.66 -1.11
N LYS A 113 -10.63 12.26 -2.28
CA LYS A 113 -11.36 13.45 -2.73
C LYS A 113 -12.86 13.19 -2.85
N VAL A 114 -13.24 12.02 -3.39
CA VAL A 114 -14.65 11.61 -3.47
C VAL A 114 -15.24 11.43 -2.07
N TRP A 115 -14.57 10.70 -1.17
CA TRP A 115 -15.03 10.51 0.20
C TRP A 115 -15.15 11.80 1.01
N GLY A 116 -14.28 12.78 0.75
CA GLY A 116 -14.36 14.11 1.34
C GLY A 116 -15.54 14.92 0.79
N ALA A 117 -15.78 14.87 -0.52
CA ALA A 117 -16.92 15.55 -1.15
C ALA A 117 -18.27 14.96 -0.69
N SER A 118 -18.38 13.64 -0.59
CA SER A 118 -19.60 12.97 -0.15
C SER A 118 -19.97 13.28 1.31
N SER A 119 -19.01 13.59 2.19
CA SER A 119 -19.34 14.00 3.56
C SER A 119 -19.93 15.41 3.61
N VAL A 120 -19.37 16.34 2.82
CA VAL A 120 -19.85 17.72 2.74
C VAL A 120 -21.27 17.78 2.15
N GLU A 121 -21.57 16.96 1.15
CA GLU A 121 -22.91 16.87 0.57
C GLU A 121 -23.94 16.26 1.54
N ALA A 122 -23.54 15.25 2.32
CA ALA A 122 -24.39 14.65 3.35
C ALA A 122 -24.71 15.64 4.49
N ASP A 123 -23.71 16.41 4.94
CA ASP A 123 -23.87 17.43 5.97
C ASP A 123 -24.77 18.58 5.48
N ALA A 124 -24.61 19.00 4.21
CA ALA A 124 -25.46 20.01 3.60
C ALA A 124 -26.92 19.54 3.49
N GLN A 125 -27.17 18.31 3.04
CA GLN A 125 -28.54 17.77 2.94
C GLN A 125 -29.21 17.61 4.32
N ALA A 126 -28.46 17.32 5.38
CA ALA A 126 -29.00 17.25 6.73
C ALA A 126 -29.43 18.63 7.26
N MET A 127 -28.75 19.71 6.88
CA MET A 127 -29.10 21.09 7.27
C MET A 127 -30.37 21.62 6.58
N PHE A 128 -30.75 21.09 5.41
CA PHE A 128 -31.88 21.60 4.61
C PHE A 128 -33.15 20.74 4.71
N LYS A 129 -33.24 19.76 5.61
CA LYS A 129 -34.52 19.07 5.86
C LYS A 129 -35.44 19.97 6.71
N PRO A 130 -36.59 20.42 6.19
CA PRO A 130 -37.53 21.20 6.98
C PRO A 130 -38.10 20.32 8.11
N MET A 131 -38.19 20.90 9.32
CA MET A 131 -38.81 20.30 10.51
C MET A 131 -40.27 19.95 10.28
#